data_AF-E7G6F0-F1
#
_entry.id   AF-E7G6F0-F1
#
_cell.length_a   1.000
_cell.length_b   1.000
_cell.length_c   1.000
_cell.angle_alpha   90.00
_cell.angle_beta   90.00
_cell.angle_gamma   90.00
#
_symmetry.space_group_name_H-M   'P 1'
#
loop_
_entity.id
_entity.type
_entity.pdbx_description
1 polymer ?
#
loop_
_entity_poly.entity_id
_entity_poly.type
_entity_poly.pdbx_seq_one_letter_code
_entity_poly.pdbx_strand_id
1 'polypeptide(L)' 'MASTVDLVLLGLVHDQSRSAYDIQKHIEYRNLSYWVKISTPSIYKRMIVLEESGYLKKRLLRMEKILKKQFIK' A
#
# COMPACT_ATOMS: atom_id res chain seq x y z
N MET A 1 18.68 4.78 5.05
CA MET A 1 18.68 3.32 4.84
C MET A 1 17.24 2.84 4.88
N ALA A 2 16.82 1.99 3.94
CA ALA A 2 15.46 1.44 3.93
C ALA A 2 15.28 0.44 5.08
N SER A 3 14.16 0.53 5.81
CA SER A 3 13.84 -0.38 6.90
C SER A 3 13.19 -1.67 6.38
N THR A 4 13.18 -2.74 7.20
CA THR A 4 12.47 -3.99 6.85
C THR A 4 11.00 -3.75 6.50
N VAL A 5 10.35 -2.81 7.21
CA VAL A 5 8.99 -2.35 6.91
C VAL A 5 8.89 -1.80 5.49
N ASP A 6 9.84 -0.97 5.09
CA ASP A 6 9.84 -0.36 3.77
C ASP A 6 9.97 -1.43 2.68
N LEU A 7 10.85 -2.41 2.88
CA LEU A 7 11.02 -3.53 1.94
C LEU A 7 9.74 -4.38 1.83
N VAL A 8 9.05 -4.63 2.94
CA VAL A 8 7.76 -5.34 2.92
C VAL A 8 6.71 -4.55 2.16
N LEU A 9 6.56 -3.25 2.45
CA LEU A 9 5.58 -2.39 1.77
C LEU A 9 5.89 -2.27 0.27
N LEU A 10 7.15 -2.08 -0.10
CA LEU A 10 7.57 -2.03 -1.49
C LEU A 10 7.33 -3.37 -2.20
N GLY A 11 7.61 -4.50 -1.54
CA GLY A 11 7.31 -5.83 -2.08
C GLY A 11 5.82 -6.05 -2.33
N LEU A 12 4.96 -5.63 -1.39
CA LEU A 12 3.50 -5.73 -1.55
C LEU A 12 2.98 -4.91 -2.72
N VAL A 13 3.53 -3.70 -2.93
CA VAL A 13 3.16 -2.83 -4.06
C VAL A 13 3.73 -3.34 -5.38
N HIS A 14 4.94 -3.90 -5.36
CA HIS A 14 5.60 -4.49 -6.54
C HIS A 14 4.84 -5.70 -7.07
N ASP A 15 4.37 -6.59 -6.17
CA ASP A 15 3.54 -7.74 -6.52
C ASP A 15 2.20 -7.29 -7.16
N GLN A 16 1.51 -6.35 -6.50
CA GLN A 16 0.28 -5.79 -7.04
C GLN A 16 0.09 -4.34 -6.60
N SER A 17 -0.17 -3.45 -7.57
CA SER A 17 -0.55 -2.06 -7.28
C SER A 17 -1.88 -2.04 -6.50
N ARG A 18 -1.81 -1.57 -5.25
CA ARG A 18 -2.91 -1.52 -4.29
C ARG A 18 -3.02 -0.12 -3.68
N SER A 19 -4.20 0.21 -3.16
CA SER A 19 -4.35 1.41 -2.32
C SER A 19 -3.66 1.17 -0.97
N ALA A 20 -3.25 2.25 -0.29
CA ALA A 20 -2.68 2.15 1.05
C ALA A 20 -3.66 1.49 2.04
N TYR A 21 -4.97 1.69 1.85
CA TYR A 21 -6.03 1.04 2.62
C TYR A 21 -6.05 -0.48 2.43
N ASP A 22 -5.95 -0.95 1.18
CA ASP A 22 -5.95 -2.38 0.89
C ASP A 22 -4.67 -3.04 1.41
N ILE A 23 -3.53 -2.35 1.34
CA ILE A 23 -2.26 -2.81 1.91
C ILE A 23 -2.37 -2.97 3.43
N GLN A 24 -2.97 -1.98 4.10
CA GLN A 24 -3.23 -2.04 5.53
C GLN A 24 -4.09 -3.27 5.89
N LYS A 25 -5.21 -3.48 5.19
CA LYS A 25 -6.05 -4.67 5.39
C LYS A 25 -5.33 -5.98 5.10
N HIS A 26 -4.48 -6.01 4.07
CA HIS A 26 -3.73 -7.21 3.72
C HIS A 26 -2.74 -7.59 4.82
N ILE A 27 -2.07 -6.60 5.42
CA ILE A 27 -1.15 -6.79 6.54
C ILE A 27 -1.88 -7.32 7.78
N GLU A 28 -3.06 -6.78 8.10
CA GLU A 28 -3.92 -7.26 9.19
C GLU A 28 -4.40 -8.69 8.95
N TYR A 29 -5.00 -8.96 7.79
CA TYR A 29 -5.55 -10.28 7.44
C TYR A 29 -4.49 -11.38 7.47
N ARG A 30 -3.26 -11.06 7.08
CA ARG A 30 -2.13 -12.00 7.04
C ARG A 30 -1.36 -12.06 8.36
N ASN A 31 -1.78 -11.33 9.40
CA ASN A 31 -1.11 -11.26 10.69
C ASN A 31 0.39 -10.91 10.55
N LEU A 32 0.73 -10.03 9.59
CA LEU A 32 2.14 -9.67 9.33
C LEU A 32 2.76 -8.84 10.46
N SER A 33 1.94 -8.28 11.35
CA SER A 33 2.37 -7.62 12.59
C SER A 33 3.15 -8.55 13.53
N TYR A 34 2.98 -9.87 13.42
CA TYR A 34 3.76 -10.86 14.19
C TYR A 34 5.17 -11.06 13.64
N TRP A 35 5.37 -10.80 12.34
CA TRP A 35 6.64 -11.01 11.64
C TRP A 35 7.47 -9.73 11.56
N VAL A 36 6.80 -8.57 11.55
CA VAL A 36 7.43 -7.25 11.46
C VAL A 36 6.71 -6.30 12.41
N LYS A 37 7.45 -5.52 13.20
CA LYS A 37 6.91 -4.48 14.10
C LYS A 37 6.33 -3.29 13.30
N ILE A 38 5.23 -3.53 12.62
CA ILE A 38 4.41 -2.55 11.91
C ILE A 38 3.17 -2.30 12.74
N SER A 39 2.97 -1.05 13.16
CA SER A 39 1.65 -0.64 13.62
C SER A 39 0.81 -0.31 12.40
N THR A 40 -0.39 -0.85 12.33
CA THR A 40 -1.37 -0.56 11.27
C THR A 40 -1.49 0.95 10.94
N PRO A 41 -1.60 1.87 11.92
CA PRO A 41 -1.72 3.30 11.62
C PRO A 41 -0.47 3.91 10.97
N SER A 42 0.71 3.30 11.20
CA SER A 42 1.97 3.82 10.65
C SER A 42 2.15 3.54 9.16
N ILE A 43 1.41 2.58 8.60
CA ILE A 43 1.52 2.16 7.19
C ILE A 43 1.22 3.32 6.24
N TYR A 44 0.14 4.06 6.50
CA TYR A 44 -0.25 5.20 5.67
C TYR A 44 0.83 6.28 5.63
N LYS A 45 1.33 6.67 6.80
CA LYS A 45 2.41 7.66 6.91
C LYS A 45 3.67 7.18 6.21
N ARG A 46 3.97 5.88 6.30
CA ARG A 46 5.15 5.29 5.65
C ARG A 46 5.02 5.27 4.13
N MET A 47 3.84 4.95 3.59
CA MET A 47 3.57 4.98 2.15
C MET A 47 3.79 6.38 1.56
N ILE A 48 3.39 7.43 2.28
CA ILE A 48 3.64 8.83 1.88
C ILE A 48 5.14 9.11 1.83
N VAL A 49 5.89 8.75 2.88
CA VAL A 49 7.35 8.95 2.92
C VAL A 49 8.05 8.20 1.77
N LEU A 50 7.61 6.99 1.44
CA LEU A 50 8.16 6.22 0.32
C LEU A 50 7.85 6.85 -1.04
N GLU A 51 6.68 7.46 -1.19
CA GLU A 51 6.32 8.24 -2.37
C GLU A 51 7.20 9.49 -2.50
N GLU A 52 7.29 10.30 -1.43
CA GLU A 52 8.11 11.53 -1.39
C GLU A 52 9.59 11.25 -1.62
N SER A 53 10.07 10.09 -1.17
CA SER A 53 11.44 9.61 -1.38
C SER A 53 11.67 9.02 -2.78
N GLY A 54 10.65 8.99 -3.63
CA GLY A 54 10.75 8.53 -5.03
C GLY A 54 10.70 7.02 -5.24
N TYR A 55 10.45 6.22 -4.19
CA TYR A 55 10.34 4.76 -4.31
C TYR A 55 8.98 4.31 -4.86
N LEU A 56 7.93 5.13 -4.71
CA LEU A 56 6.57 4.84 -5.17
C LEU A 56 6.02 5.97 -6.03
N LYS A 57 5.14 5.62 -6.97
CA LYS A 57 4.32 6.57 -7.73
C LYS A 57 2.86 6.40 -7.37
N LYS A 58 2.20 7.47 -6.95
CA LYS A 58 0.74 7.43 -6.75
C LYS A 58 0.01 7.56 -8.08
N ARG A 59 -1.14 6.90 -8.17
CA ARG A 59 -2.11 7.09 -9.25
C ARG A 59 -3.41 7.60 -8.66
N LEU A 60 -3.74 8.85 -8.98
CA LEU A 60 -5.06 9.41 -8.66
C LEU A 60 -6.08 8.84 -9.64
N LEU A 61 -6.98 8.00 -9.13
CA LEU A 61 -8.11 7.50 -9.90
C LEU A 61 -9.31 8.43 -9.67
N ARG A 62 -9.78 9.09 -10.74
CA ARG A 62 -11.06 9.81 -10.70
C ARG A 62 -12.21 8.80 -10.54
N MET A 63 -13.16 9.08 -9.66
CA MET A 63 -14.34 8.23 -9.36
C MET A 63 -15.06 7.73 -10.63
N GLU A 64 -15.20 8.57 -11.64
CA GLU A 64 -15.84 8.23 -12.93
C GLU A 64 -15.17 7.04 -13.64
N LYS A 65 -13.84 6.87 -13.52
CA LYS A 65 -13.11 5.75 -14.12
C LYS A 65 -13.28 4.43 -13.34
N ILE A 66 -13.48 4.51 -12.02
CA ILE A 66 -13.68 3.32 -11.17
C ILE A 66 -15.05 2.71 -11.44
N LEU A 67 -16.10 3.55 -11.48
CA LEU A 67 -17.47 3.12 -11.77
C LEU A 67 -17.55 2.43 -13.15
N LYS A 68 -16.99 3.02 -14.21
CA LYS A 68 -16.99 2.39 -15.54
C LYS A 68 -16.33 1.00 -15.56
N LYS A 69 -15.29 0.77 -14.76
CA LYS A 69 -14.61 -0.53 -14.70
C LYS A 69 -15.38 -1.57 -13.88
N GLN A 70 -16.25 -1.14 -12.97
CA GLN A 70 -17.11 -2.01 -12.15
C GLN A 70 -18.40 -2.43 -12.87
N PHE A 71 -18.94 -1.58 -13.74
CA PHE A 71 -20.23 -1.81 -14.41
C PHE A 71 -20.12 -2.32 -15.85
N ILE A 72 -18.91 -2.47 -16.41
CA ILE A 72 -18.70 -3.15 -17.69
C ILE A 72 -18.21 -4.56 -17.37
N LYS A 73 -19.15 -5.50 -17.28
CA LYS A 73 -18.90 -6.94 -17.24
C LYS A 73 -19.95 -7.66 -18.08
#